data_AF-X1NCJ6-F1
#
_entry.id   AF-X1NCJ6-F1
#
_cell.length_a   1.000
_cell.length_b   1.000
_cell.length_c   1.000
_cell.angle_alpha   90.00
_cell.angle_beta   90.00
_cell.angle_gamma   90.00
#
_symmetry.space_group_name_H-M   'P 1'
#
loop_
_entity.id
_entity.type
_entity.pdbx_description
1 polymer ?
#
loop_
_entity_poly.entity_id
_entity_poly.type
_entity_poly.pdbx_seq_one_letter_code
_entity_poly.pdbx_strand_id
1 'polypeptide(L)'
;MNEKETYFDIFAFKDSKIVRIEVKYKTKNLDTKMADEKFSLKNQGAQDQGRHDFIKDISRLEKALGIYHDSTGFAIFLTNDESYWKKPTRDVDTADKDFRIHEGVP
;
A
#
# COMPACT_ATOMS: atom_id res chain seq x y z
N MET A 1 29.69 -6.19 -3.59
CA MET A 1 28.21 -6.16 -3.60
C MET A 1 27.81 -4.72 -3.88
N ASN A 2 27.09 -4.44 -4.96
CA ASN A 2 26.56 -3.10 -5.16
C ASN A 2 25.43 -2.89 -4.15
N GLU A 3 25.65 -2.02 -3.17
CA GLU A 3 24.59 -1.58 -2.26
C GLU A 3 23.56 -0.83 -3.10
N LYS A 4 22.42 -1.47 -3.35
CA LYS A 4 21.32 -0.86 -4.08
C LYS A 4 20.59 0.05 -3.11
N GLU A 5 20.60 1.34 -3.38
CA GLU A 5 19.86 2.32 -2.59
C GLU A 5 18.38 1.94 -2.52
N THR A 6 17.82 2.01 -1.32
CA THR A 6 16.40 1.73 -1.04
C THR A 6 15.71 3.03 -0.72
N TYR A 7 14.65 3.33 -1.48
CA TYR A 7 13.85 4.54 -1.34
C TYR A 7 12.53 4.22 -0.66
N PHE A 8 12.07 5.14 0.19
CA PHE A 8 10.77 5.11 0.88
C PHE A 8 10.05 6.42 0.58
N ASP A 9 8.72 6.39 0.53
CA ASP A 9 7.92 7.56 0.16
C ASP A 9 8.03 8.69 1.20
N ILE A 10 7.97 8.35 2.49
CA ILE A 10 8.00 9.33 3.59
C ILE A 10 8.90 8.82 4.72
N PHE A 11 9.71 9.72 5.26
CA PHE A 11 10.39 9.55 6.53
C PHE A 11 9.80 10.52 7.55
N ALA A 12 9.40 9.99 8.70
CA ALA A 12 9.00 10.79 9.86
C ALA A 12 10.01 10.60 11.00
N PHE A 13 10.31 11.69 11.69
CA PHE A 13 11.30 11.72 12.76
C PHE A 13 10.63 12.19 14.05
N LYS A 14 10.85 11.46 15.14
CA LYS A 14 10.41 11.86 16.47
C LYS A 14 11.44 11.41 17.49
N ASP A 15 12.02 12.37 18.21
CA ASP A 15 13.15 12.14 19.11
C ASP A 15 14.29 11.42 18.36
N SER A 16 14.79 10.30 18.89
CA SER A 16 15.79 9.45 18.23
C SER A 16 15.19 8.40 17.28
N LYS A 17 13.87 8.39 17.09
CA LYS A 17 13.18 7.37 16.28
C LYS A 17 12.96 7.84 14.85
N ILE A 18 13.20 6.91 13.93
CA ILE A 18 12.95 7.08 12.51
C ILE A 18 11.82 6.14 12.11
N VAL A 19 10.79 6.72 11.50
CA VAL A 19 9.64 6.00 10.96
C VAL A 19 9.70 6.05 9.44
N ARG A 20 9.69 4.88 8.81
CA ARG A 20 9.65 4.73 7.35
C ARG A 20 8.23 4.44 6.92
N ILE A 21 7.72 5.14 5.91
CA ILE A 21 6.34 4.99 5.48
C ILE A 21 6.31 4.77 3.98
N GLU A 22 5.66 3.68 3.58
CA GLU A 22 5.30 3.36 2.20
C GLU A 22 3.80 3.66 2.03
N VAL A 23 3.46 4.40 0.98
CA VAL A 23 2.07 4.72 0.65
C VAL A 23 1.71 4.21 -0.74
N LYS A 24 0.56 3.55 -0.84
CA LYS A 24 -0.10 3.31 -2.12
C LYS A 24 -1.44 3.99 -2.14
N TYR A 25 -1.62 4.83 -3.14
CA TYR A 25 -2.90 5.44 -3.45
C TYR A 25 -3.45 4.86 -4.74
N LYS A 26 -4.45 3.98 -4.61
CA LYS A 26 -5.17 3.38 -5.74
C LYS A 26 -6.56 3.97 -5.85
N THR A 27 -6.99 4.27 -7.07
CA THR A 27 -8.28 4.95 -7.27
C THR A 27 -9.22 4.20 -8.22
N LYS A 28 -10.47 4.03 -7.81
CA LYS A 28 -11.59 3.87 -8.73
C LYS A 28 -12.01 5.24 -9.24
N ASN A 29 -12.53 5.32 -10.47
CA ASN A 29 -13.03 6.59 -10.99
C ASN A 29 -14.08 7.18 -10.03
N LEU A 30 -13.91 8.47 -9.74
CA LEU A 30 -14.79 9.24 -8.88
C LEU A 30 -14.67 10.71 -9.26
N ASP A 31 -15.79 11.33 -9.60
CA ASP A 31 -15.92 12.76 -9.80
C ASP A 31 -16.88 13.31 -8.74
N THR A 32 -16.35 14.06 -7.76
CA THR A 32 -17.15 14.56 -6.63
C THR A 32 -16.64 15.90 -6.12
N LYS A 33 -17.44 16.57 -5.29
CA LYS A 33 -17.03 17.76 -4.55
C LYS A 33 -17.19 17.50 -3.04
N MET A 34 -16.15 17.73 -2.26
CA MET A 34 -16.15 17.58 -0.80
C MET A 34 -15.44 18.78 -0.16
N ALA A 35 -16.03 19.37 0.89
CA ALA A 35 -15.46 20.51 1.63
C ALA A 35 -14.91 21.63 0.72
N ASP A 36 -15.71 21.99 -0.29
CA ASP A 36 -15.36 22.96 -1.33
C ASP A 36 -14.25 22.60 -2.32
N GLU A 37 -13.67 21.40 -2.21
CA GLU A 37 -12.69 20.86 -3.16
C GLU A 37 -13.35 19.92 -4.18
N LYS A 38 -12.96 20.06 -5.45
CA LYS A 38 -13.39 19.15 -6.52
C LYS A 38 -12.35 18.05 -6.71
N PHE A 39 -12.79 16.80 -6.58
CA PHE A 39 -12.00 15.62 -6.85
C PHE A 39 -12.40 15.02 -8.20
N SER A 40 -11.41 14.77 -9.04
CA SER A 40 -11.58 14.06 -10.32
C SER A 40 -10.52 12.96 -10.41
N LEU A 41 -10.91 11.77 -9.94
CA LEU A 41 -10.03 10.61 -9.83
C LEU A 41 -10.16 9.72 -11.07
N LYS A 42 -9.02 9.27 -11.60
CA LYS A 42 -8.98 8.31 -12.71
C LYS A 42 -9.18 6.89 -12.20
N ASN A 43 -9.74 6.02 -13.03
CA ASN A 43 -9.77 4.59 -12.73
C ASN A 43 -8.37 3.97 -12.92
N GLN A 44 -7.84 3.38 -11.86
CA GLN A 44 -6.58 2.63 -11.85
C GLN A 44 -6.90 1.15 -11.63
N GLY A 45 -7.11 0.42 -12.72
CA GLY A 45 -7.36 -1.02 -12.70
C GLY A 45 -6.11 -1.86 -12.35
N ALA A 46 -6.11 -3.11 -12.80
CA ALA A 46 -5.06 -4.10 -12.51
C ALA A 46 -4.84 -4.30 -11.00
N GLN A 47 -5.93 -4.65 -10.30
CA GLN A 47 -5.93 -4.79 -8.85
C GLN A 47 -5.09 -5.98 -8.38
N ASP A 48 -4.98 -7.02 -9.19
CA ASP A 48 -4.05 -8.13 -8.99
C ASP A 48 -2.60 -7.66 -8.91
N GLN A 49 -2.17 -6.89 -9.91
CA GLN A 49 -0.84 -6.29 -9.92
C GLN A 49 -0.67 -5.29 -8.78
N GLY A 50 -1.69 -4.48 -8.50
CA GLY A 50 -1.68 -3.49 -7.43
C GLY A 50 -1.49 -4.10 -6.04
N ARG A 51 -2.12 -5.24 -5.78
CA ARG A 51 -1.95 -6.03 -4.55
C ARG A 51 -0.55 -6.61 -4.44
N HIS A 52 -0.11 -7.31 -5.48
CA HIS A 52 1.21 -7.91 -5.52
C HIS A 52 2.33 -6.88 -5.35
N ASP A 53 2.23 -5.72 -5.99
CA ASP A 53 3.21 -4.64 -5.83
C ASP A 53 3.21 -4.08 -4.41
N PHE A 54 2.05 -3.98 -3.75
CA PHE A 54 1.99 -3.54 -2.37
C PHE A 54 2.63 -4.55 -1.40
N ILE A 55 2.42 -5.86 -1.60
CA ILE A 55 3.11 -6.89 -0.80
C ILE A 55 4.64 -6.81 -1.01
N LYS A 56 5.10 -6.46 -2.22
CA LYS A 56 6.53 -6.19 -2.45
C LYS A 56 7.04 -4.98 -1.67
N ASP A 57 6.25 -3.92 -1.57
CA ASP A 57 6.61 -2.75 -0.76
C ASP A 57 6.68 -3.07 0.73
N ILE A 58 5.75 -3.89 1.25
CA ILE A 58 5.82 -4.43 2.61
C ILE A 58 7.13 -5.21 2.81
N SER A 59 7.44 -6.15 1.91
CA SER A 59 8.67 -6.94 1.99
C SER A 59 9.94 -6.08 1.95
N ARG A 60 9.95 -5.01 1.16
CA ARG A 60 11.05 -4.03 1.11
C ARG A 60 11.18 -3.28 2.42
N LEU A 61 10.06 -2.84 2.98
CA LEU A 61 10.00 -2.16 4.28
C LEU A 61 10.53 -3.07 5.40
N GLU A 62 10.05 -4.30 5.51
CA GLU A 62 10.49 -5.27 6.51
C GLU A 62 12.00 -5.54 6.44
N LYS A 63 12.54 -5.72 5.23
CA LYS A 63 13.99 -5.89 5.03
C LYS A 63 14.80 -4.70 5.54
N ALA A 64 14.32 -3.49 5.28
CA ALA A 64 15.00 -2.29 5.78
C ALA A 64 14.91 -2.20 7.30
N LEU A 65 13.76 -2.48 7.91
CA LEU A 65 13.61 -2.46 9.37
C LEU A 65 14.51 -3.49 10.07
N GLY A 66 14.77 -4.64 9.42
CA GLY A 66 15.70 -5.64 9.93
C GLY A 66 17.17 -5.20 9.99
N ILE A 67 17.55 -4.14 9.26
CA ILE A 67 18.92 -3.60 9.24
C ILE A 67 19.12 -2.52 10.31
N TYR A 68 18.08 -1.76 10.65
CA TYR A 68 18.16 -0.62 11.56
C TYR A 68 17.51 -0.95 12.92
N HIS A 69 18.30 -0.97 13.99
CA HIS A 69 17.79 -1.06 15.37
C HIS A 69 16.81 0.09 15.68
N ASP A 70 15.78 -0.19 16.49
CA ASP A 70 14.74 0.77 16.91
C ASP A 70 14.01 1.51 15.79
N SER A 71 13.82 0.85 14.64
CA SER A 71 13.07 1.40 13.51
C SER A 71 11.61 0.97 13.51
N THR A 72 10.73 1.85 13.04
CA THR A 72 9.29 1.55 12.85
C THR A 72 8.94 1.78 11.39
N GLY A 73 8.08 0.93 10.83
CA GLY A 73 7.59 1.08 9.47
C GLY A 73 6.07 1.05 9.41
N PHE A 74 5.50 1.84 8.50
CA PHE A 74 4.11 1.75 8.11
C PHE A 74 4.00 1.50 6.61
N ALA A 75 3.14 0.56 6.22
CA ALA A 75 2.69 0.41 4.85
C ALA A 75 1.20 0.76 4.81
N ILE A 76 0.84 1.80 4.06
CA ILE A 76 -0.51 2.36 4.03
C ILE A 76 -1.07 2.18 2.62
N PHE A 77 -2.14 1.41 2.51
CA PHE A 77 -2.91 1.28 1.29
C PHE A 77 -4.18 2.12 1.40
N LEU A 78 -4.22 3.25 0.69
CA LEU A 78 -5.39 4.12 0.60
C LEU A 78 -6.07 3.89 -0.74
N THR A 79 -7.36 3.56 -0.71
CA THR A 79 -8.13 3.39 -1.93
C THR A 79 -9.60 3.74 -1.74
N ASN A 80 -10.28 4.10 -2.83
CA ASN A 80 -11.75 4.15 -2.92
C ASN A 80 -12.29 2.98 -3.77
N ASP A 81 -11.42 2.09 -4.24
CA ASP A 81 -11.78 0.90 -4.98
C ASP A 81 -12.02 -0.28 -4.03
N GLU A 82 -13.30 -0.60 -3.82
CA GLU A 82 -13.73 -1.69 -2.96
C GLU A 82 -13.21 -3.07 -3.35
N SER A 83 -12.73 -3.26 -4.58
CA SER A 83 -12.17 -4.55 -5.01
C SER A 83 -10.84 -4.91 -4.34
N TYR A 84 -10.22 -3.99 -3.59
CA TYR A 84 -9.06 -4.29 -2.76
C TYR A 84 -9.42 -4.88 -1.39
N TRP A 85 -10.56 -4.47 -0.80
CA TRP A 85 -10.94 -4.86 0.56
C TRP A 85 -12.19 -5.73 0.64
N LYS A 86 -12.94 -5.92 -0.45
CA LYS A 86 -14.03 -6.88 -0.50
C LYS A 86 -13.48 -8.29 -0.64
N LYS A 87 -13.97 -9.19 0.22
CA LYS A 87 -13.72 -10.63 0.08
C LYS A 87 -14.27 -11.11 -1.28
N PRO A 88 -13.49 -11.85 -2.08
CA PRO A 88 -13.94 -12.36 -3.37
C PRO A 88 -15.10 -13.34 -3.19
N THR A 89 -16.04 -13.30 -4.12
CA THR A 89 -17.24 -14.15 -4.12
C THR A 89 -16.97 -15.58 -4.56
N ARG A 90 -15.84 -15.82 -5.23
CA ARG A 90 -15.41 -17.15 -5.68
C ARG A 90 -13.99 -17.39 -5.20
N ASP A 91 -13.77 -18.55 -4.59
CA ASP A 91 -12.42 -19.01 -4.28
C ASP A 91 -11.84 -19.73 -5.50
N VAL A 92 -11.30 -18.93 -6.42
CA VAL A 92 -10.56 -19.43 -7.59
C VAL A 92 -9.08 -19.44 -7.27
N ASP A 93 -8.41 -20.52 -7.65
CA ASP A 93 -6.97 -20.67 -7.52
C ASP A 93 -6.25 -19.82 -8.59
N THR A 94 -5.88 -18.60 -8.21
CA THR A 94 -5.18 -17.63 -9.07
C THR A 94 -3.93 -17.13 -8.34
N ALA A 95 -2.91 -16.68 -9.08
CA ALA A 95 -1.72 -16.08 -8.46
C ALA A 95 -2.05 -14.90 -7.53
N ASP A 96 -3.10 -14.14 -7.84
CA ASP A 96 -3.60 -13.04 -7.01
C ASP A 96 -4.12 -13.49 -5.63
N LYS A 97 -4.51 -14.76 -5.47
CA LYS A 97 -5.12 -15.29 -4.23
C LYS A 97 -4.23 -15.04 -3.01
N ASP A 98 -2.93 -15.22 -3.15
CA ASP A 98 -1.96 -15.08 -2.06
C ASP A 98 -1.60 -13.62 -1.73
N PHE A 99 -2.04 -12.67 -2.56
CA PHE A 99 -1.77 -11.24 -2.37
C PHE A 99 -3.01 -10.44 -1.94
N ARG A 100 -4.14 -11.11 -1.66
CA ARG A 100 -5.36 -10.46 -1.17
C ARG A 100 -5.10 -9.74 0.16
N ILE A 101 -5.74 -8.58 0.33
CA ILE A 101 -5.59 -7.68 1.48
C ILE A 101 -6.95 -7.26 2.05
N HIS A 102 -7.89 -8.20 2.11
CA HIS A 102 -9.28 -7.95 2.53
C HIS A 102 -9.56 -8.32 3.99
N GLU A 103 -8.56 -8.83 4.69
CA GLU A 103 -8.61 -9.16 6.11
C GLU A 103 -8.69 -7.90 6.98
N GLY A 104 -9.43 -7.97 8.09
CA GLY A 104 -9.47 -6.89 9.09
C GLY A 104 -10.27 -5.65 8.67
N VAL A 105 -10.95 -5.70 7.53
CA VAL A 105 -11.84 -4.64 7.05
C VAL A 105 -13.17 -4.72 7.83
N PRO A 106 -13.74 -3.59 8.30
CA PRO A 106 -15.02 -3.56 9.03
C PRO A 106 -16.19 -4.18 8.27
#